data_AF-A0A936PXQ4-F1
#
_entry.id   AF-A0A936PXQ4-F1
#
_cell.length_a   1.000
_cell.length_b   1.000
_cell.length_c   1.000
_cell.angle_alpha   90.00
_cell.angle_beta   90.00
_cell.angle_gamma   90.00
#
_symmetry.space_group_name_H-M   'P 1'
#
loop_
_entity.id
_entity.type
_entity.pdbx_description
1 polymer ?
#
loop_
_entity_poly.entity_id
_entity_poly.type
_entity_poly.pdbx_seq_one_letter_code
_entity_poly.pdbx_strand_id
1 'polypeptide(L)'
;MNLRLIFALLGTSALIACAGDKEATDDTAPVGDDTAEGDADADSDSDSDTDSDSDADVLYSAYDGVETFQYDFSLSPGNRECDMIWNVTGTPSTTDCPDCLFAFDVTLTYDAANSVAGDSCSGLAADSAYSYGYIEDYYGYPTLAFAYDYGGTIYWFGFADAEFDASNDTLKYSSGSYVDYAYSGYYTGYVTYYYTRYYTGDVQLTK
;
A
#
# COMPACT_ATOMS: atom_id res chain seq x y z
N MET A 1 -13.60 -15.44 -21.38
CA MET A 1 -13.44 -14.21 -22.18
C MET A 1 -14.46 -13.20 -21.70
N ASN A 2 -14.05 -12.30 -20.80
CA ASN A 2 -14.59 -10.95 -20.59
C ASN A 2 -13.84 -10.32 -19.41
N LEU A 3 -12.72 -9.69 -19.81
CA LEU A 3 -11.89 -8.78 -19.04
C LEU A 3 -12.75 -7.62 -18.54
N ARG A 4 -13.01 -7.53 -17.23
CA ARG A 4 -13.65 -6.35 -16.63
C ARG A 4 -12.60 -5.27 -16.40
N LEU A 5 -12.36 -4.54 -17.48
CA LEU A 5 -11.62 -3.30 -17.56
C LEU A 5 -12.37 -2.19 -16.80
N ILE A 6 -12.22 -2.10 -15.47
CA ILE A 6 -12.73 -0.98 -14.66
C ILE A 6 -11.68 -0.57 -13.63
N PHE A 7 -10.48 -0.17 -14.05
CA PHE A 7 -9.55 0.54 -13.16
C PHE A 7 -8.66 1.56 -13.88
N ALA A 8 -9.03 2.00 -15.09
CA ALA A 8 -8.28 2.99 -15.86
C ALA A 8 -8.52 4.45 -15.43
N LEU A 9 -8.68 4.71 -14.12
CA LEU A 9 -8.96 6.07 -13.59
C LEU A 9 -8.27 6.34 -12.24
N LEU A 10 -7.06 5.82 -12.06
CA LEU A 10 -6.17 6.10 -10.92
C LEU A 10 -4.86 6.78 -11.38
N GLY A 11 -4.95 7.70 -12.33
CA GLY A 11 -3.79 8.42 -12.84
C GLY A 11 -4.04 9.90 -12.93
N THR A 12 -3.86 10.62 -11.81
CA THR A 12 -3.22 11.95 -11.72
C THR A 12 -3.50 12.54 -10.34
N SER A 13 -2.50 12.56 -9.47
CA SER A 13 -2.45 13.52 -8.35
C SER A 13 -1.00 13.88 -8.06
N ALA A 14 -0.63 15.04 -8.62
CA ALA A 14 0.40 16.00 -8.23
C ALA A 14 1.77 15.50 -7.71
N LEU A 15 2.73 15.43 -8.63
CA LEU A 15 4.14 15.73 -8.34
C LEU A 15 4.26 17.18 -7.86
N ILE A 16 4.60 17.39 -6.59
CA ILE A 16 5.27 18.62 -6.15
C ILE A 16 6.73 18.24 -5.90
N ALA A 17 7.55 18.50 -6.92
CA ALA A 17 9.00 18.45 -6.82
C ALA A 17 9.47 19.58 -5.89
N CYS A 18 10.01 19.23 -4.72
CA CYS A 18 10.85 20.14 -3.96
C CYS A 18 12.29 20.01 -4.47
N ALA A 19 12.64 20.85 -5.44
CA ALA A 19 14.02 21.15 -5.78
C ALA A 19 14.64 21.92 -4.60
N GLY A 20 15.53 21.27 -3.86
CA GLY A 20 16.38 21.89 -2.84
C GLY A 20 17.84 21.76 -3.25
N ASP A 21 18.43 22.89 -3.62
CA ASP A 21 19.85 23.12 -3.94
C ASP A 21 20.81 22.36 -3.01
N LYS A 22 21.70 21.56 -3.58
CA LYS A 22 22.97 21.20 -2.95
C LYS A 22 24.07 22.05 -3.57
N GLU A 23 24.30 23.19 -2.93
CA GLU A 23 25.52 23.99 -3.11
C GLU A 23 26.75 23.16 -2.72
N ALA A 24 27.82 23.37 -3.48
CA ALA A 24 29.03 22.60 -3.49
C ALA A 24 30.09 23.11 -2.49
N THR A 25 30.99 22.20 -2.10
CA THR A 25 32.42 22.37 -1.73
C THR A 25 32.79 23.34 -0.59
N ASP A 26 33.50 22.83 0.44
CA ASP A 26 34.88 23.28 0.73
C ASP A 26 35.62 22.31 1.70
N ASP A 27 36.94 22.31 1.52
CA ASP A 27 38.02 21.51 2.09
C ASP A 27 38.07 21.40 3.61
N THR A 28 38.51 20.22 4.10
CA THR A 28 39.76 20.09 4.88
C THR A 28 40.09 18.63 5.17
N ALA A 29 41.15 18.14 4.52
CA ALA A 29 41.84 16.91 4.87
C ALA A 29 42.70 17.08 6.14
N PRO A 30 42.90 16.02 6.93
CA PRO A 30 44.12 15.85 7.69
C PRO A 30 45.02 14.78 7.05
N VAL A 31 46.29 15.16 6.92
CA VAL A 31 47.44 14.30 6.60
C VAL A 31 47.64 13.28 7.72
N GLY A 32 47.76 12.00 7.38
CA GLY A 32 48.18 10.92 8.27
C GLY A 32 49.09 9.97 7.50
N ASP A 33 50.38 10.28 7.54
CA ASP A 33 51.47 9.37 7.23
C ASP A 33 51.64 8.44 8.45
N ASP A 34 51.50 7.13 8.26
CA ASP A 34 52.26 6.17 9.05
C ASP A 34 52.32 4.83 8.30
N THR A 35 53.56 4.46 8.03
CA THR A 35 54.01 3.26 7.36
C THR A 35 54.05 2.09 8.35
N ALA A 36 53.42 0.96 7.99
CA ALA A 36 53.68 -0.32 8.63
C ALA A 36 53.49 -1.46 7.63
N GLU A 37 54.61 -1.82 6.99
CA GLU A 37 54.83 -3.09 6.30
C GLU A 37 54.73 -4.25 7.31
N GLY A 38 53.86 -5.22 7.02
CA GLY A 38 53.66 -6.42 7.84
C GLY A 38 53.13 -7.56 6.99
N ASP A 39 54.06 -8.44 6.62
CA ASP A 39 54.00 -9.52 5.64
C ASP A 39 53.22 -10.77 6.11
N ALA A 40 52.75 -11.52 5.11
CA ALA A 40 52.61 -12.97 5.03
C ALA A 40 51.40 -13.73 5.66
N ASP A 41 50.78 -14.48 4.75
CA ASP A 41 50.22 -15.84 4.84
C ASP A 41 48.86 -16.06 5.52
N ALA A 42 47.83 -16.32 4.71
CA ALA A 42 47.48 -17.69 4.32
C ALA A 42 46.12 -17.75 3.59
N ASP A 43 46.10 -18.54 2.52
CA ASP A 43 44.91 -18.97 1.78
C ASP A 43 43.75 -19.39 2.67
N SER A 44 42.56 -18.89 2.36
CA SER A 44 41.45 -19.79 2.05
C SER A 44 40.45 -19.07 1.15
N ASP A 45 40.37 -19.53 -0.09
CA ASP A 45 39.16 -19.45 -0.90
C ASP A 45 37.94 -19.72 -0.02
N SER A 46 37.13 -18.69 0.14
CA SER A 46 35.70 -18.80 0.42
C SER A 46 35.01 -17.66 -0.32
N ASP A 47 35.25 -17.58 -1.62
CA ASP A 47 34.19 -17.24 -2.56
C ASP A 47 33.11 -18.32 -2.42
N SER A 48 32.29 -18.20 -1.38
CA SER A 48 31.00 -18.88 -1.27
C SER A 48 29.91 -17.92 -1.72
N ASP A 49 30.04 -17.40 -2.94
CA ASP A 49 28.86 -17.17 -3.75
C ASP A 49 28.35 -18.55 -4.16
N THR A 50 27.35 -19.08 -3.44
CA THR A 50 26.23 -19.93 -3.91
C THR A 50 25.50 -20.53 -2.70
N ASP A 51 24.50 -19.82 -2.18
CA ASP A 51 23.08 -20.25 -2.14
C ASP A 51 22.28 -19.14 -1.42
N SER A 52 21.55 -18.29 -2.14
CA SER A 52 20.11 -18.47 -2.36
C SER A 52 19.24 -18.26 -1.12
N ASP A 53 19.43 -17.18 -0.36
CA ASP A 53 18.27 -16.57 0.34
C ASP A 53 17.50 -15.69 -0.67
N SER A 54 17.02 -16.32 -1.76
CA SER A 54 15.86 -15.81 -2.49
C SER A 54 14.56 -16.14 -1.77
N ASP A 55 14.65 -16.95 -0.72
CA ASP A 55 13.56 -17.23 0.18
C ASP A 55 13.72 -16.21 1.31
N ALA A 56 13.28 -14.96 1.08
CA ALA A 56 12.92 -14.12 2.21
C ALA A 56 11.99 -14.98 3.06
N ASP A 57 12.49 -15.45 4.22
CA ASP A 57 11.71 -16.25 5.16
C ASP A 57 10.34 -15.59 5.24
N VAL A 58 9.30 -16.35 4.86
CA VAL A 58 7.93 -15.83 4.84
C VAL A 58 7.62 -15.38 6.26
N LEU A 59 7.74 -14.07 6.49
CA LEU A 59 7.73 -13.49 7.83
C LEU A 59 6.37 -13.67 8.50
N TYR A 60 5.33 -13.83 7.67
CA TYR A 60 3.95 -13.95 8.07
C TYR A 60 3.22 -15.01 7.22
N SER A 61 2.58 -15.97 7.89
CA SER A 61 1.83 -17.07 7.30
C SER A 61 0.34 -16.80 7.06
N ALA A 62 -0.23 -15.73 7.64
CA ALA A 62 -1.63 -15.36 7.41
C ALA A 62 -1.86 -13.85 7.44
N TYR A 63 -2.93 -13.45 6.75
CA TYR A 63 -3.48 -12.09 6.68
C TYR A 63 -4.97 -12.16 7.00
N ASP A 64 -5.41 -11.65 8.14
CA ASP A 64 -6.81 -11.74 8.56
C ASP A 64 -7.31 -10.38 9.05
N GLY A 65 -8.46 -9.93 8.57
CA GLY A 65 -8.95 -8.60 8.93
C GLY A 65 -10.28 -8.21 8.32
N VAL A 66 -10.51 -6.91 8.31
CA VAL A 66 -11.70 -6.30 7.74
C VAL A 66 -11.30 -5.15 6.84
N GLU A 67 -11.90 -5.13 5.65
CA GLU A 67 -11.81 -4.01 4.73
C GLU A 67 -13.15 -3.31 4.60
N THR A 68 -13.10 -1.99 4.45
CA THR A 68 -14.28 -1.15 4.35
C THR A 68 -14.15 -0.20 3.18
N PHE A 69 -15.20 -0.09 2.36
CA PHE A 69 -15.34 0.91 1.32
C PHE A 69 -16.56 1.78 1.59
N GLN A 70 -16.33 3.08 1.70
CA GLN A 70 -17.35 4.06 2.01
C GLN A 70 -17.48 5.02 0.83
N TYR A 71 -18.71 5.12 0.33
CA TYR A 71 -19.05 6.00 -0.77
C TYR A 71 -20.41 6.66 -0.57
N ASP A 72 -20.50 7.96 -0.87
CA ASP A 72 -21.77 8.69 -0.86
C ASP A 72 -21.86 9.65 -2.05
N PHE A 73 -23.02 9.65 -2.73
CA PHE A 73 -23.40 10.62 -3.76
C PHE A 73 -24.23 11.79 -3.20
N SER A 74 -24.66 11.72 -1.94
CA SER A 74 -25.56 12.71 -1.34
C SER A 74 -24.87 14.02 -0.98
N LEU A 75 -25.62 15.12 -1.09
CA LEU A 75 -25.23 16.43 -0.56
C LEU A 75 -25.64 16.61 0.92
N SER A 76 -26.02 15.53 1.60
CA SER A 76 -26.51 15.55 2.98
C SER A 76 -25.50 14.89 3.92
N PRO A 77 -25.05 15.57 5.00
CA PRO A 77 -24.15 14.98 5.99
C PRO A 77 -24.66 13.65 6.55
N GLY A 78 -23.73 12.72 6.76
CA GLY A 78 -24.01 11.46 7.46
C GLY A 78 -24.79 10.43 6.65
N ASN A 79 -25.07 10.68 5.37
CA ASN A 79 -25.55 9.64 4.49
C ASN A 79 -24.36 8.78 4.02
N ARG A 80 -24.55 7.46 4.00
CA ARG A 80 -23.57 6.51 3.46
C ARG A 80 -24.35 5.59 2.56
N GLU A 81 -24.50 5.97 1.29
CA GLU A 81 -25.17 5.14 0.30
C GLU A 81 -24.46 3.79 0.15
N CYS A 82 -23.14 3.81 0.32
CA CYS A 82 -22.29 2.65 0.30
C CYS A 82 -21.44 2.65 1.57
N ASP A 83 -21.66 1.64 2.40
CA ASP A 83 -20.80 1.28 3.52
C ASP A 83 -20.57 -0.22 3.42
N MET A 84 -19.56 -0.58 2.65
CA MET A 84 -19.32 -1.95 2.22
C MET A 84 -18.23 -2.54 3.09
N ILE A 85 -18.48 -3.71 3.66
CA ILE A 85 -17.57 -4.40 4.57
C ILE A 85 -17.25 -5.78 3.99
N TRP A 86 -15.96 -6.12 3.99
CA TRP A 86 -15.49 -7.45 3.65
C TRP A 86 -14.67 -8.03 4.80
N ASN A 87 -14.91 -9.30 5.10
CA ASN A 87 -13.99 -10.08 5.91
C ASN A 87 -12.87 -10.57 4.99
N VAL A 88 -11.63 -10.35 5.40
CA VAL A 88 -10.45 -10.62 4.57
C VAL A 88 -9.63 -11.71 5.21
N THR A 89 -9.26 -12.69 4.39
CA THR A 89 -8.33 -13.76 4.75
C THR A 89 -7.32 -13.91 3.63
N GLY A 90 -6.06 -14.19 3.92
CA GLY A 90 -5.03 -14.33 2.90
C GLY A 90 -3.92 -15.29 3.30
N THR A 91 -3.28 -15.84 2.29
CA THR A 91 -2.09 -16.69 2.40
C THR A 91 -0.91 -16.03 1.71
N PRO A 92 0.34 -16.34 2.09
CA PRO A 92 1.52 -15.78 1.44
C PRO A 92 1.42 -15.92 -0.08
N SER A 93 1.67 -14.82 -0.80
CA SER A 93 1.56 -14.80 -2.26
C SER A 93 2.73 -15.55 -2.88
N THR A 94 2.47 -16.28 -3.96
CA THR A 94 3.53 -16.82 -4.83
C THR A 94 3.96 -15.84 -5.92
N THR A 95 3.34 -14.65 -5.97
CA THR A 95 3.66 -13.61 -6.94
C THR A 95 4.86 -12.82 -6.46
N ASP A 96 5.90 -12.76 -7.28
CA ASP A 96 7.13 -12.02 -6.95
C ASP A 96 6.85 -10.53 -6.74
N CYS A 97 7.25 -10.02 -5.58
CA CYS A 97 7.24 -8.60 -5.25
C CYS A 97 8.61 -8.21 -4.66
N PRO A 98 9.56 -7.80 -5.51
CA PRO A 98 10.94 -7.54 -5.09
C PRO A 98 11.07 -6.43 -4.03
N ASP A 99 10.15 -5.47 -4.03
CA ASP A 99 10.17 -4.31 -3.13
C ASP A 99 9.25 -4.50 -1.90
N CYS A 100 8.51 -5.62 -1.82
CA CYS A 100 7.61 -5.86 -0.70
C CYS A 100 8.34 -6.47 0.49
N LEU A 101 8.01 -6.01 1.69
CA LEU A 101 8.38 -6.68 2.93
C LEU A 101 7.63 -8.00 3.11
N PHE A 102 6.35 -8.03 2.70
CA PHE A 102 5.52 -9.23 2.62
C PHE A 102 4.43 -9.05 1.57
N ALA A 103 3.95 -10.16 1.01
CA ALA A 103 2.86 -10.19 0.04
C ALA A 103 1.91 -11.36 0.31
N PHE A 104 0.62 -11.14 0.07
CA PHE A 104 -0.47 -12.07 0.33
C PHE A 104 -1.44 -12.15 -0.85
N ASP A 105 -1.88 -13.35 -1.18
CA ASP A 105 -3.09 -13.56 -1.98
C ASP A 105 -4.29 -13.51 -1.03
N VAL A 106 -5.03 -12.41 -1.11
CA VAL A 106 -6.17 -12.11 -0.23
C VAL A 106 -7.49 -12.45 -0.90
N THR A 107 -8.42 -12.96 -0.10
CA THR A 107 -9.81 -13.18 -0.45
C THR A 107 -10.68 -12.30 0.42
N LEU A 108 -11.48 -11.45 -0.22
CA LEU A 108 -12.45 -10.57 0.40
C LEU A 108 -13.82 -11.23 0.29
N THR A 109 -14.42 -11.57 1.43
CA THR A 109 -15.77 -12.12 1.51
C THR A 109 -16.73 -11.03 1.94
N TYR A 110 -17.71 -10.70 1.10
CA TYR A 110 -18.63 -9.59 1.34
C TYR A 110 -19.56 -9.89 2.52
N ASP A 111 -19.57 -8.99 3.50
CA ASP A 111 -20.43 -9.09 4.68
C ASP A 111 -21.73 -8.32 4.48
N ALA A 112 -22.70 -8.98 3.85
CA ALA A 112 -24.02 -8.40 3.61
C ALA A 112 -24.79 -8.05 4.89
N ALA A 113 -24.46 -8.64 6.05
CA ALA A 113 -25.17 -8.38 7.29
C ALA A 113 -24.73 -7.05 7.93
N ASN A 114 -23.46 -6.69 7.75
CA ASN A 114 -22.89 -5.47 8.30
C ASN A 114 -22.73 -4.35 7.25
N SER A 115 -23.01 -4.63 5.98
CA SER A 115 -22.89 -3.66 4.89
C SER A 115 -24.20 -2.95 4.54
N VAL A 116 -24.05 -1.73 4.03
CA VAL A 116 -25.08 -0.98 3.32
C VAL A 116 -24.67 -0.86 1.85
N ALA A 117 -25.42 -1.52 0.96
CA ALA A 117 -25.24 -1.42 -0.49
C ALA A 117 -26.47 -0.77 -1.13
N GLY A 118 -26.44 0.56 -1.27
CA GLY A 118 -27.39 1.28 -2.11
C GLY A 118 -27.30 0.85 -3.58
N ASP A 119 -28.29 1.25 -4.38
CA ASP A 119 -28.40 0.85 -5.78
C ASP A 119 -27.11 1.14 -6.58
N SER A 120 -26.44 2.25 -6.27
CA SER A 120 -25.22 2.69 -6.95
C SER A 120 -23.97 1.84 -6.64
N CYS A 121 -23.94 1.06 -5.56
CA CYS A 121 -22.83 0.16 -5.18
C CYS A 121 -23.19 -1.32 -5.16
N SER A 122 -24.39 -1.68 -5.63
CA SER A 122 -24.79 -3.08 -5.82
C SER A 122 -23.78 -3.89 -6.64
N GLY A 123 -23.09 -3.25 -7.61
CA GLY A 123 -22.05 -3.88 -8.41
C GLY A 123 -20.72 -4.15 -7.67
N LEU A 124 -20.52 -3.52 -6.51
CA LEU A 124 -19.39 -3.73 -5.62
C LEU A 124 -19.72 -4.74 -4.51
N ALA A 125 -21.00 -5.06 -4.29
CA ALA A 125 -21.49 -6.00 -3.27
C ALA A 125 -21.21 -7.46 -3.64
N ALA A 126 -19.94 -7.82 -3.72
CA ALA A 126 -19.49 -9.13 -4.15
C ALA A 126 -18.16 -9.52 -3.49
N ASP A 127 -17.94 -10.83 -3.44
CA ASP A 127 -16.65 -11.39 -3.08
C ASP A 127 -15.61 -11.04 -4.16
N SER A 128 -14.36 -10.89 -3.73
CA SER A 128 -13.25 -10.60 -4.63
C SER A 128 -11.95 -11.20 -4.11
N ALA A 129 -10.93 -11.24 -4.98
CA ALA A 129 -9.61 -11.72 -4.61
C ALA A 129 -8.55 -10.88 -5.32
N TYR A 130 -7.48 -10.58 -4.60
CA TYR A 130 -6.37 -9.75 -5.03
C TYR A 130 -5.06 -10.29 -4.47
N SER A 131 -3.93 -9.85 -5.02
CA SER A 131 -2.65 -10.02 -4.35
C SER A 131 -2.22 -8.65 -3.83
N TYR A 132 -1.99 -8.56 -2.53
CA TYR A 132 -1.53 -7.36 -1.85
C TYR A 132 -0.08 -7.50 -1.41
N GLY A 133 0.63 -6.39 -1.41
CA GLY A 133 2.03 -6.31 -1.04
C GLY A 133 2.30 -5.03 -0.27
N TYR A 134 3.00 -5.14 0.86
CA TYR A 134 3.38 -3.98 1.66
C TYR A 134 4.80 -3.56 1.30
N ILE A 135 4.95 -2.30 0.86
CA ILE A 135 6.22 -1.70 0.46
C ILE A 135 6.55 -0.60 1.47
N GLU A 136 7.68 -0.72 2.17
CA GLU A 136 8.07 0.22 3.24
C GLU A 136 8.39 1.63 2.72
N ASP A 137 8.93 1.72 1.51
CA ASP A 137 9.34 2.99 0.88
C ASP A 137 8.93 3.05 -0.59
N TYR A 138 7.65 3.28 -0.84
CA TYR A 138 7.12 3.53 -2.18
C TYR A 138 7.14 5.05 -2.46
N TYR A 139 8.22 5.54 -3.08
CA TYR A 139 8.43 6.97 -3.34
C TYR A 139 8.47 7.88 -2.10
N GLY A 140 9.03 7.39 -0.98
CA GLY A 140 9.22 8.15 0.25
C GLY A 140 8.18 7.88 1.34
N TYR A 141 7.27 6.92 1.15
CA TYR A 141 6.21 6.61 2.10
C TYR A 141 5.80 5.13 2.05
N PRO A 142 5.42 4.53 3.20
CA PRO A 142 4.93 3.16 3.22
C PRO A 142 3.56 3.02 2.55
N THR A 143 3.41 1.98 1.76
CA THR A 143 2.27 1.83 0.85
C THR A 143 1.82 0.38 0.76
N LEU A 144 0.51 0.19 0.73
CA LEU A 144 -0.08 -1.07 0.27
C LEU A 144 -0.26 -1.01 -1.24
N ALA A 145 0.30 -2.01 -1.93
CA ALA A 145 0.21 -2.19 -3.37
C ALA A 145 -0.63 -3.40 -3.71
N PHE A 146 -1.25 -3.40 -4.89
CA PHE A 146 -1.89 -4.58 -5.46
C PHE A 146 -1.17 -5.03 -6.74
N ALA A 147 -1.14 -6.34 -6.97
CA ALA A 147 -0.61 -6.91 -8.20
C ALA A 147 -1.61 -6.76 -9.36
N TYR A 148 -1.10 -6.36 -10.52
CA TYR A 148 -1.87 -6.23 -11.75
C TYR A 148 -1.11 -6.86 -12.92
N ASP A 149 -1.77 -7.81 -13.60
CA ASP A 149 -1.26 -8.40 -14.83
C ASP A 149 -1.54 -7.48 -16.03
N TYR A 150 -0.48 -7.00 -16.67
CA TYR A 150 -0.54 -6.32 -17.95
C TYR A 150 0.24 -7.08 -19.02
N GLY A 151 -0.46 -8.01 -19.69
CA GLY A 151 0.09 -8.71 -20.85
C GLY A 151 1.06 -9.84 -20.50
N GLY A 152 0.89 -10.48 -19.34
CA GLY A 152 1.75 -11.54 -18.81
C GLY A 152 2.88 -11.03 -17.91
N THR A 153 2.98 -9.71 -17.73
CA THR A 153 3.90 -9.07 -16.79
C THR A 153 3.11 -8.56 -15.59
N ILE A 154 3.55 -8.95 -14.39
CA ILE A 154 2.97 -8.45 -13.15
C ILE A 154 3.59 -7.10 -12.79
N TYR A 155 2.73 -6.16 -12.43
CA TYR A 155 3.10 -4.84 -11.92
C TYR A 155 2.47 -4.65 -10.54
N TRP A 156 3.22 -4.07 -9.62
CA TRP A 156 2.73 -3.70 -8.28
C TRP A 156 2.41 -2.21 -8.25
N PHE A 157 1.13 -1.88 -8.04
CA PHE A 157 0.66 -0.51 -8.01
C PHE A 157 0.26 -0.13 -6.58
N GLY A 158 0.97 0.85 -6.02
CA GLY A 158 0.60 1.46 -4.75
C GLY A 158 -0.79 2.09 -4.83
N PHE A 159 -1.67 1.78 -3.87
CA PHE A 159 -3.04 2.27 -3.88
C PHE A 159 -3.52 2.88 -2.56
N ALA A 160 -2.87 2.55 -1.44
CA ALA A 160 -3.24 3.04 -0.12
C ALA A 160 -2.00 3.40 0.70
N ASP A 161 -2.10 4.50 1.44
CA ASP A 161 -1.14 4.82 2.50
C ASP A 161 -1.25 3.73 3.57
N ALA A 162 -0.12 3.19 4.00
CA ALA A 162 -0.09 2.06 4.94
C ALA A 162 0.75 2.36 6.19
N GLU A 163 0.38 1.74 7.29
CA GLU A 163 1.08 1.76 8.56
C GLU A 163 1.18 0.33 9.08
N PHE A 164 2.40 -0.17 9.15
CA PHE A 164 2.71 -1.50 9.67
C PHE A 164 3.36 -1.38 11.05
N ASP A 165 2.76 -2.06 12.04
CA ASP A 165 3.30 -2.17 13.39
C ASP A 165 3.82 -3.58 13.64
N ALA A 166 5.13 -3.75 13.47
CA ALA A 166 5.82 -5.01 13.70
C ALA A 166 5.77 -5.51 15.15
N SER A 167 5.42 -4.66 16.12
CA SER A 167 5.31 -5.05 17.53
C SER A 167 4.00 -5.77 17.83
N ASN A 168 2.93 -5.40 17.10
CA ASN A 168 1.60 -5.99 17.24
C ASN A 168 1.21 -6.87 16.04
N ASP A 169 2.09 -6.97 15.03
CA ASP A 169 1.85 -7.67 13.77
C ASP A 169 0.56 -7.18 13.08
N THR A 170 0.29 -5.87 13.15
CA THR A 170 -0.91 -5.27 12.55
C THR A 170 -0.56 -4.39 11.37
N LEU A 171 -1.38 -4.44 10.33
CA LEU A 171 -1.31 -3.58 9.16
C LEU A 171 -2.60 -2.78 9.05
N LYS A 172 -2.47 -1.45 8.97
CA LYS A 172 -3.57 -0.53 8.70
C LYS A 172 -3.28 0.23 7.43
N TYR A 173 -4.31 0.52 6.65
CA TYR A 173 -4.13 1.31 5.44
C TYR A 173 -5.41 2.05 5.09
N SER A 174 -5.23 3.13 4.34
CA SER A 174 -6.36 3.87 3.79
C SER A 174 -6.06 4.50 2.44
N SER A 175 -7.11 4.65 1.64
CA SER A 175 -7.04 5.28 0.33
C SER A 175 -8.26 6.16 0.09
N GLY A 176 -8.04 7.25 -0.65
CA GLY A 176 -9.07 8.18 -1.05
C GLY A 176 -9.11 9.42 -0.18
N SER A 177 -10.24 10.12 -0.23
CA SER A 177 -10.42 11.40 0.43
C SER A 177 -11.66 11.33 1.30
N TYR A 178 -11.46 11.55 2.60
CA TYR A 178 -12.55 11.81 3.53
C TYR A 178 -12.79 13.31 3.59
N VAL A 179 -13.86 13.79 2.99
CA VAL A 179 -14.31 15.18 3.13
C VAL A 179 -15.78 15.18 3.56
N ASP A 180 -15.97 15.25 4.87
CA ASP A 180 -17.28 15.43 5.50
C ASP A 180 -17.27 16.73 6.29
N TYR A 181 -17.40 17.88 5.61
CA TYR A 181 -17.49 19.17 6.30
C TYR A 181 -18.42 20.16 5.61
N ALA A 182 -19.40 20.66 6.39
CA ALA A 182 -20.25 21.80 6.06
C ALA A 182 -19.51 23.12 6.23
N TYR A 183 -18.98 23.72 5.16
CA TYR A 183 -18.57 25.13 5.23
C TYR A 183 -19.76 26.03 4.92
N SER A 184 -20.06 27.08 5.68
CA SER A 184 -21.02 28.12 5.27
C SER A 184 -20.28 29.44 5.07
N GLY A 185 -20.06 29.82 3.81
CA GLY A 185 -19.46 31.12 3.47
C GLY A 185 -20.49 32.25 3.57
N TYR A 186 -20.13 33.35 4.21
CA TYR A 186 -21.03 34.48 4.53
C TYR A 186 -21.48 35.34 3.33
N TYR A 187 -20.99 35.12 2.10
CA TYR A 187 -21.14 36.09 1.00
C TYR A 187 -21.70 35.61 -0.34
N THR A 188 -21.88 34.30 -0.56
CA THR A 188 -22.51 33.79 -1.78
C THR A 188 -23.20 32.49 -1.44
N GLY A 189 -24.53 32.45 -1.50
CA GLY A 189 -25.37 31.35 -1.01
C GLY A 189 -25.25 30.01 -1.75
N TYR A 190 -24.04 29.47 -1.87
CA TYR A 190 -23.76 28.11 -2.33
C TYR A 190 -22.58 27.52 -1.55
N VAL A 191 -22.87 26.53 -0.70
CA VAL A 191 -21.95 25.52 -0.16
C VAL A 191 -22.83 24.26 0.11
N THR A 192 -22.45 23.00 -0.17
CA THR A 192 -21.32 22.25 0.40
C THR A 192 -20.98 20.99 -0.41
N TYR A 193 -19.70 20.60 -0.44
CA TYR A 193 -19.22 19.32 -0.96
C TYR A 193 -19.26 18.22 0.12
N TYR A 194 -19.83 17.07 -0.21
CA TYR A 194 -19.67 15.82 0.55
C TYR A 194 -19.36 14.73 -0.47
N TYR A 195 -18.07 14.42 -0.63
CA TYR A 195 -17.65 13.23 -1.35
C TYR A 195 -16.80 12.44 -0.38
N THR A 196 -17.42 11.43 0.23
CA THR A 196 -16.66 10.38 0.90
C THR A 196 -16.39 9.35 -0.17
N ARG A 197 -15.15 9.20 -0.60
CA ARG A 197 -14.68 7.97 -1.24
C ARG A 197 -13.47 7.53 -0.45
N TYR A 198 -13.69 6.55 0.40
CA TYR A 198 -12.69 6.15 1.38
C TYR A 198 -12.65 4.63 1.47
N TYR A 199 -11.45 4.09 1.35
CA TYR A 199 -11.17 2.67 1.50
C TYR A 199 -10.23 2.49 2.68
N THR A 200 -10.48 1.52 3.54
CA THR A 200 -9.64 1.22 4.69
C THR A 200 -9.51 -0.26 4.91
N GLY A 201 -8.40 -0.69 5.50
CA GLY A 201 -8.27 -2.01 6.09
C GLY A 201 -7.61 -1.97 7.46
N ASP A 202 -8.05 -2.88 8.33
CA ASP A 202 -7.45 -3.19 9.62
C ASP A 202 -7.22 -4.70 9.70
N VAL A 203 -5.95 -5.09 9.76
CA VAL A 203 -5.50 -6.45 9.50
C VAL A 203 -4.52 -6.91 10.55
N GLN A 204 -4.69 -8.14 10.98
CA GLN A 204 -3.76 -8.90 11.79
C GLN A 204 -2.96 -9.85 10.89
N LEU A 205 -1.64 -9.79 11.01
CA LEU A 205 -0.73 -10.75 10.42
C LEU A 205 -0.38 -11.82 11.47
N THR A 206 -0.19 -13.06 11.01
CA THR A 206 0.27 -14.18 11.86
C THR A 206 1.63 -14.64 11.38
N LYS A 207 2.57 -14.86 12.30
CA LYS A 207 3.88 -15.46 12.01
C LYS A 207 3.73 -16.97 11.87
#